data_AF-A0A1H9X910-F1
#
_entry.id   AF-A0A1H9X910-F1
#
_cell.length_a   1.000
_cell.length_b   1.000
_cell.length_c   1.000
_cell.angle_alpha   90.00
_cell.angle_beta   90.00
_cell.angle_gamma   90.00
#
_symmetry.space_group_name_H-M   'P 1'
#
loop_
_entity.id
_entity.type
_entity.pdbx_description
1 polymer ?
#
loop_
_entity_poly.entity_id
_entity_poly.type
_entity_poly.pdbx_seq_one_letter_code
_entity_poly.pdbx_strand_id
1 'polypeptide(L)'
;MGYFVSALIVGLCLYLVIQPFFTNKKEWRRDEVKDDLDSMTLEQAYATINELEMEFNMGKLPEKDYQTLKAQYERIAASKLKEEAYAGGSPDKKADSETGKADNTIDDEINRELEEMRQKRKGE
;
A
#
# COMPACT_ATOMS: atom_id res chain seq x y z
N MET A 1 0.69 10.00 -57.66
CA MET A 1 1.39 10.30 -56.39
C MET A 1 0.57 9.97 -55.15
N GLY A 2 -0.72 10.32 -55.06
CA GLY A 2 -1.54 10.02 -53.86
C GLY A 2 -1.68 8.53 -53.50
N TYR A 3 -1.77 7.64 -54.51
CA TYR A 3 -1.88 6.20 -54.30
C TYR A 3 -0.65 5.56 -53.64
N PHE A 4 0.53 6.13 -53.84
CA PHE A 4 1.75 5.67 -53.18
C PHE A 4 1.74 6.02 -51.70
N VAL A 5 1.24 7.22 -51.37
CA VAL A 5 1.09 7.65 -49.97
C VAL A 5 0.06 6.79 -49.25
N SER A 6 -1.08 6.50 -49.88
CA SER A 6 -2.08 5.60 -49.28
C SER A 6 -1.55 4.18 -49.10
N ALA A 7 -0.78 3.65 -50.08
CA ALA A 7 -0.19 2.32 -49.96
C ALA A 7 0.85 2.24 -48.82
N LEU A 8 1.64 3.29 -48.61
CA LEU A 8 2.59 3.36 -47.49
C LEU A 8 1.89 3.42 -46.13
N ILE A 9 0.80 4.19 -46.01
CA ILE A 9 0.02 4.28 -44.78
C ILE A 9 -0.60 2.93 -44.44
N VAL A 10 -1.24 2.28 -45.42
CA VAL A 10 -1.84 0.95 -45.23
C VAL A 10 -0.78 -0.09 -44.88
N GLY A 11 0.38 -0.05 -45.55
CA GLY A 11 1.51 -0.92 -45.23
C GLY A 11 2.03 -0.72 -43.80
N LEU A 12 2.13 0.52 -43.33
CA LEU A 12 2.54 0.85 -41.96
C LEU A 12 1.53 0.34 -40.93
N CYS A 13 0.22 0.53 -41.18
CA CYS A 13 -0.83 0.04 -40.31
C CYS A 13 -0.80 -1.50 -40.19
N LEU A 14 -0.68 -2.20 -41.32
CA LEU A 14 -0.57 -3.66 -41.33
C LEU A 14 0.71 -4.13 -40.61
N TYR A 15 1.83 -3.44 -40.83
CA TYR A 15 3.08 -3.74 -40.16
C TYR A 15 2.94 -3.64 -38.63
N LEU A 16 2.36 -2.56 -38.11
CA LEU A 16 2.15 -2.39 -36.66
C LEU A 16 1.23 -3.46 -36.06
N VAL A 17 0.21 -3.91 -36.80
CA VAL A 17 -0.71 -4.95 -36.34
C VAL A 17 -0.04 -6.32 -36.37
N ILE A 18 0.78 -6.62 -37.38
CA ILE A 18 1.42 -7.92 -37.57
C ILE A 18 2.67 -8.08 -36.67
N GLN A 19 3.42 -7.01 -36.45
CA GLN A 19 4.64 -7.00 -35.63
C GLN A 19 4.50 -7.70 -34.25
N PRO A 20 3.47 -7.45 -33.42
CA PRO A 20 3.36 -8.09 -32.11
C PRO A 20 3.18 -9.61 -32.20
N PHE A 21 2.61 -10.15 -33.27
CA PHE A 21 2.39 -11.59 -33.44
C PHE A 21 3.68 -12.36 -33.77
N PHE A 22 4.66 -11.71 -34.40
CA PHE A 22 5.97 -12.30 -34.71
C PHE A 22 7.04 -12.00 -33.66
N THR A 23 6.78 -11.05 -32.76
CA THR A 23 7.69 -10.71 -31.66
C THR A 23 7.48 -11.69 -30.50
N ASN A 24 7.86 -12.96 -30.72
CA ASN A 24 7.70 -14.06 -29.75
C ASN A 24 8.67 -14.03 -28.56
N LYS A 25 9.37 -12.93 -28.31
CA LYS A 25 10.19 -12.71 -27.10
C LYS A 25 10.35 -11.22 -26.83
N LYS A 26 9.26 -10.52 -26.53
CA LYS A 26 9.39 -9.59 -25.40
C LYS A 26 9.32 -10.50 -24.19
N GLU A 27 10.49 -10.92 -23.70
CA GLU A 27 10.62 -11.00 -22.25
C GLU A 27 9.95 -9.73 -21.77
N TRP A 28 8.88 -9.86 -20.98
CA TRP A 28 8.53 -8.77 -20.10
C TRP A 28 9.86 -8.38 -19.48
N ARG A 29 10.43 -7.25 -19.92
CA ARG A 29 11.19 -6.47 -18.97
C ARG A 29 10.15 -6.31 -17.88
N ARG A 30 10.33 -7.10 -16.83
CA ARG A 30 10.24 -6.53 -15.51
C ARG A 30 11.16 -5.32 -15.63
N ASP A 31 10.62 -4.21 -16.15
CA ASP A 31 11.01 -2.93 -15.62
C ASP A 31 10.99 -3.24 -14.15
N GLU A 32 12.18 -3.26 -13.53
CA GLU A 32 12.30 -3.32 -12.10
C GLU A 32 11.20 -2.37 -11.66
N VAL A 33 10.12 -2.95 -11.11
CA VAL A 33 9.16 -2.17 -10.37
C VAL A 33 10.09 -1.62 -9.32
N LYS A 34 10.54 -0.38 -9.55
CA LYS A 34 11.32 0.36 -8.59
C LYS A 34 10.52 0.16 -7.34
N ASP A 35 11.14 -0.56 -6.43
CA ASP A 35 10.45 -1.27 -5.37
C ASP A 35 9.86 -0.18 -4.48
N ASP A 36 8.66 0.29 -4.82
CA ASP A 36 7.97 1.32 -4.04
C ASP A 36 7.77 0.79 -2.62
N LEU A 37 7.75 -0.54 -2.45
CA LEU A 37 7.78 -1.26 -1.19
C LEU A 37 9.12 -1.15 -0.44
N ASP A 38 10.24 -0.90 -1.12
CA ASP A 38 11.54 -0.68 -0.47
C ASP A 38 11.68 0.75 0.09
N SER A 39 10.91 1.69 -0.47
CA SER A 39 10.74 3.03 0.10
C SER A 39 9.70 3.10 1.22
N MET A 40 8.95 2.01 1.43
CA MET A 40 7.88 1.94 2.42
C MET A 40 8.44 1.95 3.84
N THR A 41 7.88 2.82 4.70
CA THR A 41 8.25 2.86 6.11
C THR A 41 7.60 1.71 6.88
N LEU A 42 8.18 1.36 8.04
CA LEU A 42 7.62 0.34 8.93
C LEU A 42 6.17 0.65 9.33
N GLU A 43 5.87 1.93 9.63
CA GLU A 43 4.54 2.40 9.98
C GLU A 43 3.54 2.20 8.83
N GLN A 44 3.94 2.54 7.60
CA GLN A 44 3.10 2.31 6.42
C GLN A 44 2.79 0.83 6.24
N ALA A 45 3.79 -0.06 6.42
CA ALA A 45 3.58 -1.50 6.30
C ALA A 45 2.54 -2.01 7.33
N TYR A 46 2.60 -1.53 8.58
CA TYR A 46 1.60 -1.88 9.60
C TYR A 46 0.22 -1.30 9.30
N ALA A 47 0.14 -0.05 8.82
CA ALA A 47 -1.12 0.57 8.42
C ALA A 47 -1.80 -0.24 7.30
N THR A 48 -1.03 -0.66 6.29
CA THR A 48 -1.55 -1.50 5.19
C THR A 48 -2.01 -2.87 5.69
N ILE A 49 -1.29 -3.51 6.61
CA ILE A 49 -1.74 -4.78 7.21
C ILE A 49 -3.09 -4.59 7.93
N ASN A 50 -3.24 -3.51 8.70
CA ASN A 50 -4.49 -3.20 9.40
C ASN A 50 -5.66 -2.94 8.45
N GLU A 51 -5.42 -2.23 7.35
CA GLU A 51 -6.43 -2.02 6.30
C GLU A 51 -6.85 -3.34 5.64
N LEU A 52 -5.89 -4.21 5.30
CA LEU A 52 -6.17 -5.54 4.76
C LEU A 52 -7.00 -6.40 5.73
N GLU A 53 -6.71 -6.33 7.03
CA GLU A 53 -7.48 -7.00 8.07
C GLU A 53 -8.91 -6.49 8.15
N MET A 54 -9.09 -5.16 8.07
CA MET A 54 -10.40 -4.55 8.02
C MET A 54 -11.18 -4.99 6.78
N GLU A 55 -10.57 -4.97 5.58
CA GLU A 55 -11.21 -5.39 4.34
C GLU A 55 -11.61 -6.87 4.32
N PHE A 56 -10.73 -7.72 4.84
CA PHE A 56 -11.00 -9.15 5.01
C PHE A 56 -12.16 -9.37 5.99
N ASN A 57 -12.16 -8.70 7.15
CA ASN A 57 -13.24 -8.78 8.13
C ASN A 57 -14.57 -8.26 7.59
N MET A 58 -14.53 -7.31 6.64
CA MET A 58 -15.72 -6.83 5.93
C MET A 58 -16.17 -7.76 4.78
N GLY A 59 -15.44 -8.85 4.51
CA GLY A 59 -15.73 -9.77 3.41
C GLY A 59 -15.49 -9.19 2.01
N LYS A 60 -14.73 -8.08 1.90
CA LYS A 60 -14.37 -7.44 0.63
C LYS A 60 -13.17 -8.09 -0.04
N LEU A 61 -12.34 -8.78 0.75
CA LEU A 61 -11.11 -9.42 0.30
C LEU A 61 -11.20 -10.94 0.50
N PRO A 62 -10.97 -11.76 -0.55
CA PRO A 62 -10.95 -13.22 -0.42
C PRO A 62 -9.80 -13.69 0.49
N GLU A 63 -10.03 -14.73 1.29
CA GLU A 63 -9.05 -15.32 2.22
C GLU A 63 -7.68 -15.58 1.57
N LYS A 64 -7.68 -16.18 0.39
CA LYS A 64 -6.44 -16.53 -0.33
C LYS A 64 -5.61 -15.28 -0.66
N ASP A 65 -6.28 -14.22 -1.07
CA ASP A 65 -5.63 -12.96 -1.47
C ASP A 65 -5.16 -12.21 -0.22
N TYR A 66 -6.00 -12.19 0.83
CA TYR A 66 -5.64 -11.67 2.15
C TYR A 66 -4.37 -12.34 2.70
N GLN A 67 -4.32 -13.67 2.76
CA GLN A 67 -3.14 -14.39 3.27
C GLN A 67 -1.89 -14.09 2.45
N THR A 68 -2.02 -14.01 1.13
CA THR A 68 -0.89 -13.74 0.23
C THR A 68 -0.36 -12.33 0.45
N LEU A 69 -1.24 -11.32 0.49
CA LEU A 69 -0.87 -9.92 0.68
C LEU A 69 -0.33 -9.67 2.09
N LYS A 70 -0.99 -10.20 3.13
CA LYS A 70 -0.54 -10.10 4.52
C LYS A 70 0.89 -10.63 4.66
N ALA A 71 1.16 -11.83 4.15
CA ALA A 71 2.49 -12.43 4.23
C ALA A 71 3.56 -11.63 3.48
N GLN A 72 3.20 -10.88 2.43
CA GLN A 72 4.13 -9.99 1.74
C GLN A 72 4.47 -8.76 2.59
N TYR A 73 3.46 -8.08 3.13
CA TYR A 73 3.68 -6.91 3.98
C TYR A 73 4.34 -7.24 5.33
N GLU A 74 4.05 -8.40 5.91
CA GLU A 74 4.75 -8.88 7.11
C GLU A 74 6.25 -9.09 6.87
N ARG A 75 6.63 -9.59 5.69
CA ARG A 75 8.05 -9.75 5.32
C ARG A 75 8.75 -8.40 5.16
N ILE A 76 8.03 -7.41 4.60
CA ILE A 76 8.53 -6.04 4.46
C ILE A 76 8.70 -5.38 5.84
N ALA A 77 7.70 -5.53 6.72
CA ALA A 77 7.81 -5.04 8.09
C ALA A 77 8.98 -5.69 8.84
N ALA A 78 9.16 -7.01 8.69
CA ALA A 78 10.27 -7.73 9.31
C ALA A 78 11.65 -7.31 8.77
N SER A 79 11.77 -7.03 7.45
CA SER A 79 13.02 -6.55 6.87
C SER A 79 13.35 -5.12 7.33
N LYS A 80 12.35 -4.23 7.40
CA LYS A 80 12.53 -2.85 7.89
C LYS A 80 12.84 -2.79 9.38
N LEU A 81 12.16 -3.59 10.20
CA LEU A 81 12.47 -3.71 11.63
C LEU A 81 13.91 -4.18 11.85
N LYS A 82 14.36 -5.12 11.03
CA LYS A 82 15.76 -5.58 11.05
C LYS A 82 16.70 -4.45 10.65
N GLU A 83 16.43 -3.76 9.56
CA GLU A 83 17.22 -2.60 9.10
C GLU A 83 17.36 -1.52 10.18
N GLU A 84 16.25 -1.14 10.82
CA GLU A 84 16.23 -0.19 11.95
C GLU A 84 17.05 -0.68 13.15
N ALA A 85 16.95 -1.97 13.50
CA ALA A 85 17.70 -2.55 14.61
C ALA A 85 19.23 -2.60 14.35
N TYR A 86 19.67 -2.83 13.11
CA TYR A 86 21.09 -2.85 12.74
C TYR A 86 21.67 -1.46 12.43
N ALA A 87 20.84 -0.48 12.07
CA ALA A 87 21.25 0.89 11.76
C ALA A 87 21.65 1.73 13.00
N GLY A 88 21.53 1.20 14.22
CA GLY A 88 22.21 1.74 15.40
C GLY A 88 21.61 3.05 15.95
N GLY A 89 20.34 3.03 16.33
CA GLY A 89 19.74 4.09 17.15
C GLY A 89 18.74 3.51 18.14
N SER A 90 18.93 3.79 19.43
CA SER A 90 18.01 3.48 20.52
C SER A 90 16.54 3.82 20.16
N PRO A 91 15.55 3.08 20.69
CA PRO A 91 14.12 3.40 20.52
C PRO A 91 13.71 4.57 21.42
N ASP A 92 14.43 5.67 21.35
CA ASP A 92 14.12 6.91 22.04
C ASP A 92 14.44 8.08 21.12
N LYS A 93 13.38 8.88 20.86
CA LYS A 93 13.37 10.19 20.18
C LYS A 93 13.27 10.15 18.66
N LYS A 94 12.02 10.04 18.18
CA LYS A 94 11.38 11.03 17.28
C LYS A 94 9.88 10.68 17.17
N ALA A 95 9.16 10.83 18.27
CA ALA A 95 7.72 11.05 18.20
C ALA A 95 7.51 12.56 18.00
N ASP A 96 6.91 12.88 16.87
CA ASP A 96 6.48 14.19 16.43
C ASP A 96 5.85 15.02 17.56
N SER A 97 6.40 16.22 17.77
CA SER A 97 5.92 17.17 18.77
C SER A 97 4.67 17.96 18.33
N GLU A 98 3.94 17.53 17.30
CA GLU A 98 2.72 18.21 16.84
C GLU A 98 1.49 17.29 16.78
N THR A 99 1.64 15.99 16.50
CA THR A 99 0.52 15.03 16.43
C THR A 99 0.07 14.55 17.82
N GLY A 100 1.01 14.37 18.76
CA GLY A 100 0.68 13.86 20.11
C GLY A 100 -0.11 14.85 20.97
N LYS A 101 -0.15 16.14 20.64
CA LYS A 101 -0.98 17.11 21.37
C LYS A 101 -2.46 17.03 20.98
N ALA A 102 -2.75 16.77 19.70
CA ALA A 102 -4.10 16.60 19.21
C ALA A 102 -4.70 15.24 19.64
N ASP A 103 -3.88 14.18 19.64
CA ASP A 103 -4.29 12.83 20.02
C ASP A 103 -4.73 12.76 21.50
N ASN A 104 -3.91 13.31 22.41
CA ASN A 104 -4.25 13.38 23.84
C ASN A 104 -5.51 14.21 24.11
N THR A 105 -5.75 15.30 23.36
CA THR A 105 -6.98 16.11 23.55
C THR A 105 -8.25 15.38 23.11
N ILE A 106 -8.16 14.54 22.08
CA ILE A 106 -9.28 13.74 21.57
C ILE A 106 -9.59 12.61 22.55
N ASP A 107 -8.57 11.92 23.05
CA ASP A 107 -8.73 10.85 24.04
C ASP A 107 -9.34 11.35 25.36
N ASP A 108 -8.94 12.53 25.81
CA ASP A 108 -9.51 13.18 26.99
C ASP A 108 -11.00 13.53 26.79
N GLU A 109 -11.39 13.99 25.60
CA GLU A 109 -12.78 14.31 25.26
C GLU A 109 -13.66 13.04 25.21
N ILE A 110 -13.16 11.97 24.57
CA ILE A 110 -13.85 10.68 24.50
C ILE A 110 -14.08 10.08 25.89
N ASN A 111 -13.07 10.11 26.75
CA ASN A 111 -13.18 9.58 28.12
C ASN A 111 -14.24 10.32 28.94
N ARG A 112 -14.30 11.65 28.80
CA ARG A 112 -15.31 12.47 29.47
C ARG A 112 -16.74 12.11 29.03
N GLU A 113 -16.98 11.98 27.72
CA GLU A 113 -18.32 11.58 27.24
C GLU A 113 -18.71 10.17 27.71
N LEU A 114 -17.76 9.23 27.73
CA LEU A 114 -17.99 7.87 28.23
C LEU A 114 -18.36 7.86 29.72
N GLU A 115 -17.74 8.71 30.54
CA GLU A 115 -18.11 8.85 31.95
C GLU A 115 -19.51 9.43 32.14
N GLU A 116 -19.88 10.45 31.36
CA GLU A 116 -21.23 11.02 31.38
C GLU A 116 -22.29 9.96 31.00
N MET A 117 -22.01 9.13 29.99
CA MET A 117 -22.89 8.01 29.61
C MET A 117 -22.97 6.91 30.69
N ARG A 118 -21.86 6.65 31.40
CA ARG A 118 -21.83 5.67 32.51
C ARG A 118 -22.61 6.16 33.73
N GLN A 119 -22.56 7.46 34.02
CA GLN A 119 -23.33 8.05 35.11
C GLN A 119 -24.82 8.10 34.79
N LYS A 120 -25.20 8.45 33.55
CA LYS A 120 -26.60 8.38 33.09
C LYS A 120 -27.19 6.97 33.21
N ARG A 121 -26.41 5.92 32.90
CA ARG A 121 -26.83 4.52 33.03
C ARG A 121 -26.87 3.96 34.46
N LYS A 122 -26.29 4.66 35.44
CA LYS A 122 -26.34 4.27 36.87
C LYS A 122 -27.40 5.05 37.67
N GLY A 123 -28.02 6.06 37.06
CA GLY A 123 -29.07 6.89 37.64
C GLY A 123 -30.50 6.49 37.25
N GLU A 124 -30.65 5.42 36.46
CA GLU A 124 -31.90 4.68 36.23
C GLU A 124 -31.84 3.33 36.99
#